data_AF-K9P338-F1
#
_entry.id   AF-K9P338-F1
#
_cell.length_a   1.000
_cell.length_b   1.000
_cell.length_c   1.000
_cell.angle_alpha   90.00
_cell.angle_beta   90.00
_cell.angle_gamma   90.00
#
_symmetry.space_group_name_H-M   'P 1'
#
loop_
_entity.id
_entity.type
_entity.pdbx_description
1 polymer ?
#
loop_
_entity_poly.entity_id
_entity_poly.type
_entity_poly.pdbx_seq_one_letter_code
_entity_poly.pdbx_strand_id
1 'polypeptide(L)'
;MTLPLAAWFQGLGAIDPGPFFVLSLLPYLAFLWWARQVRAFPRLALRGFQLTLLFVAVTIVAALVAQQVYGRQLADVDPLHGGAEAFLTLSNLVVLLGFRLLPSVPSAAGSVGPQVNKS
;
A
#
# COMPACT_ATOMS: atom_id res chain seq x y z
N MET A 1 40.87 4.81 -19.92
CA MET A 1 39.77 3.90 -20.32
C MET A 1 38.58 4.19 -19.42
N THR A 2 37.65 5.04 -19.85
CA THR A 2 36.40 5.30 -19.12
C THR A 2 35.59 4.01 -19.14
N LEU A 3 35.27 3.48 -17.96
CA LEU A 3 34.54 2.22 -17.81
C LEU A 3 33.19 2.35 -18.52
N PRO A 4 32.87 1.53 -19.54
CA PRO A 4 31.60 1.61 -20.26
C PRO A 4 30.41 1.49 -19.31
N LEU A 5 30.57 0.72 -18.23
CA LEU A 5 29.61 0.57 -17.13
C LEU A 5 29.15 1.91 -16.53
N ALA A 6 30.05 2.88 -16.38
CA ALA A 6 29.68 4.20 -15.83
C ALA A 6 28.68 4.93 -16.75
N ALA A 7 28.82 4.81 -18.07
CA ALA A 7 27.89 5.40 -19.03
C ALA A 7 26.51 4.73 -19.00
N TRP A 8 26.46 3.41 -18.78
CA TRP A 8 25.20 2.68 -18.59
C TRP A 8 24.45 3.14 -17.34
N PHE A 9 25.15 3.31 -16.21
CA PHE A 9 24.53 3.85 -14.99
C PHE A 9 24.09 5.30 -15.15
N GLN A 10 24.85 6.10 -15.88
CA GLN A 10 24.50 7.50 -16.16
C GLN A 10 23.27 7.62 -17.07
N GLY A 11 23.11 6.72 -18.04
CA GLY A 11 21.91 6.61 -18.87
C GLY A 11 20.68 6.19 -18.08
N LEU A 12 20.83 5.28 -17.09
CA LEU A 12 19.74 4.89 -16.19
C LEU A 12 19.37 6.01 -15.21
N GLY A 13 20.35 6.74 -14.69
CA GLY A 13 20.13 7.89 -13.81
C GLY A 13 19.53 9.12 -14.50
N ALA A 14 19.62 9.19 -15.84
CA ALA A 14 19.02 10.25 -16.64
C ALA A 14 17.53 10.02 -16.92
N ILE A 15 16.97 8.86 -16.53
CA ILE A 15 15.55 8.56 -16.71
C ILE A 15 14.76 9.20 -15.57
N ASP A 16 13.84 10.09 -15.90
CA ASP A 16 12.91 10.68 -14.94
C ASP A 16 11.97 9.60 -14.35
N PRO A 17 11.97 9.37 -13.03
CA PRO A 17 11.12 8.35 -12.42
C PRO A 17 9.64 8.78 -12.28
N GLY A 18 9.36 10.08 -12.36
CA GLY A 18 8.03 10.65 -12.11
C GLY A 18 6.90 10.06 -12.98
N PRO A 19 7.05 10.00 -14.31
CA PRO A 19 6.04 9.40 -15.18
C PRO A 19 5.76 7.93 -14.87
N PHE A 20 6.79 7.14 -14.54
CA PHE A 20 6.63 5.73 -14.17
C PHE A 20 5.82 5.56 -12.88
N PHE A 21 6.03 6.44 -11.90
CA PHE A 21 5.23 6.47 -10.68
C PHE A 21 3.74 6.71 -10.99
N VAL A 22 3.42 7.74 -11.78
CA VAL A 22 2.03 8.03 -12.16
C VAL A 22 1.41 6.87 -12.95
N LEU A 23 2.15 6.29 -13.90
CA LEU A 23 1.72 5.12 -14.67
C LEU A 23 1.43 3.91 -13.76
N SER A 24 2.20 3.73 -12.68
CA SER A 24 2.00 2.65 -11.71
C SER A 24 0.73 2.80 -10.85
N LEU A 25 0.09 3.98 -10.83
CA LEU A 25 -1.20 4.15 -10.15
C LEU A 25 -2.31 3.36 -10.85
N LEU A 26 -2.26 3.24 -12.18
CA LEU A 26 -3.28 2.49 -12.94
C LEU A 26 -3.39 1.02 -12.49
N PRO A 27 -2.32 0.21 -12.46
CA PRO A 27 -2.41 -1.16 -11.95
C PRO A 27 -2.80 -1.20 -10.47
N TYR A 28 -2.45 -0.20 -9.67
CA TYR A 28 -2.87 -0.12 -8.27
C TYR A 28 -4.39 0.10 -8.13
N LEU A 29 -4.97 0.99 -8.92
CA LEU A 29 -6.42 1.21 -8.96
C LEU A 29 -7.15 -0.05 -9.46
N ALA A 30 -6.61 -0.72 -10.49
CA ALA A 30 -7.14 -1.98 -10.97
C ALA A 30 -7.12 -3.07 -9.88
N PHE A 31 -6.03 -3.16 -9.11
CA PHE A 31 -5.93 -4.04 -7.95
C PHE A 31 -7.00 -3.73 -6.90
N LEU A 32 -7.20 -2.45 -6.53
CA LEU A 32 -8.24 -2.06 -5.56
C LEU A 32 -9.66 -2.41 -6.04
N TRP A 33 -9.93 -2.18 -7.33
CA TRP A 33 -11.22 -2.50 -7.94
C TRP A 33 -11.48 -4.01 -7.92
N TRP A 34 -10.46 -4.81 -8.26
CA TRP A 34 -10.55 -6.27 -8.22
C TRP A 34 -10.68 -6.80 -6.78
N ALA A 35 -9.85 -6.32 -5.84
CA ALA A 35 -9.88 -6.71 -4.44
C ALA A 35 -11.24 -6.40 -3.76
N ARG A 36 -11.96 -5.38 -4.23
CA ARG A 36 -13.32 -5.06 -3.77
C ARG A 36 -14.37 -6.11 -4.19
N GLN A 37 -14.17 -6.79 -5.31
CA GLN A 37 -15.08 -7.81 -5.82
C GLN A 37 -14.89 -9.17 -5.14
N VAL A 38 -13.68 -9.42 -4.59
CA VAL A 38 -13.35 -10.69 -3.95
C VAL A 38 -13.97 -10.76 -2.55
N ARG A 39 -14.99 -11.61 -2.36
CA ARG A 39 -15.68 -11.81 -1.07
C ARG A 39 -14.77 -12.29 0.07
N ALA A 40 -13.71 -13.03 -0.27
CA ALA A 40 -12.73 -13.55 0.70
C ALA A 40 -11.71 -12.50 1.16
N PHE A 41 -11.65 -11.32 0.53
CA PHE A 41 -10.65 -10.31 0.85
C PHE A 41 -11.06 -9.55 2.13
N PRO A 42 -10.17 -9.46 3.13
CA PRO A 42 -10.50 -8.79 4.38
C PRO A 42 -10.76 -7.30 4.15
N ARG A 43 -11.98 -6.85 4.50
CA ARG A 43 -12.42 -5.45 4.33
C ARG A 43 -11.49 -4.45 5.00
N LEU A 44 -10.86 -4.83 6.11
CA LEU A 44 -9.92 -3.99 6.84
C LEU A 44 -8.60 -3.80 6.06
N ALA A 45 -8.10 -4.83 5.38
CA ALA A 45 -6.92 -4.69 4.52
C ALA A 45 -7.22 -3.80 3.30
N LEU A 46 -8.41 -3.96 2.69
CA LEU A 46 -8.84 -3.10 1.59
C LEU A 46 -8.89 -1.62 1.99
N ARG A 47 -9.34 -1.32 3.22
CA ARG A 47 -9.29 0.05 3.76
C ARG A 47 -7.85 0.54 3.94
N GLY A 48 -6.94 -0.31 4.42
CA GLY A 48 -5.51 0.03 4.51
C GLY A 48 -4.92 0.42 3.16
N PHE A 49 -5.18 -0.35 2.10
CA PHE A 49 -4.76 0.01 0.74
C PHE A 49 -5.43 1.31 0.25
N GLN A 50 -6.71 1.53 0.53
CA GLN A 50 -7.37 2.80 0.20
C GLN A 50 -6.76 4.00 0.94
N LEU A 51 -6.34 3.82 2.20
CA LEU A 51 -5.60 4.84 2.94
C LEU A 51 -4.24 5.11 2.29
N THR A 52 -3.50 4.09 1.86
CA THR A 52 -2.25 4.27 1.11
C THR A 52 -2.48 5.05 -0.21
N LEU A 53 -3.58 4.81 -0.92
CA LEU A 53 -3.90 5.60 -2.12
C LEU A 53 -4.24 7.06 -1.77
N LEU A 54 -5.02 7.28 -0.71
CA LEU A 54 -5.36 8.60 -0.22
C LEU A 54 -4.10 9.37 0.20
N PHE A 55 -3.18 8.69 0.88
CA PHE A 55 -1.87 9.23 1.23
C PHE A 55 -1.13 9.74 -0.01
N VAL A 56 -1.01 8.90 -1.05
CA VAL A 56 -0.35 9.28 -2.30
C VAL A 56 -1.03 10.49 -2.94
N ALA A 57 -2.35 10.54 -2.97
CA ALA A 57 -3.08 11.69 -3.52
C ALA A 57 -2.78 12.98 -2.72
N VAL A 58 -2.80 12.89 -1.38
CA VAL A 58 -2.51 14.02 -0.50
C VAL A 58 -1.06 14.48 -0.64
N THR A 59 -0.09 13.57 -0.73
CA THR A 59 1.33 13.94 -0.86
C THR A 59 1.65 14.53 -2.21
N ILE A 60 0.98 14.11 -3.30
CA ILE A 60 1.10 14.77 -4.61
C ILE A 60 0.61 16.22 -4.52
N VAL A 61 -0.58 16.46 -3.94
CA VAL A 61 -1.12 17.82 -3.78
C VAL A 61 -0.22 18.66 -2.89
N ALA A 62 0.19 18.12 -1.76
CA ALA A 62 1.12 18.78 -0.87
C ALA A 62 2.43 19.11 -1.61
N ALA A 63 2.94 18.23 -2.48
CA ALA A 63 4.20 18.45 -3.21
C ALA A 63 4.07 19.61 -4.19
N LEU A 64 2.95 19.69 -4.89
CA LEU A 64 2.63 20.82 -5.74
C LEU A 64 2.53 22.12 -4.93
N VAL A 65 1.85 22.10 -3.77
CA VAL A 65 1.71 23.28 -2.90
C VAL A 65 3.05 23.71 -2.32
N ALA A 66 3.88 22.78 -1.85
CA ALA A 66 5.20 23.08 -1.30
C ALA A 66 6.11 23.71 -2.36
N GLN A 67 6.09 23.16 -3.57
CA GLN A 67 6.87 23.69 -4.69
C GLN A 67 6.37 25.07 -5.15
N GLN A 68 5.06 25.31 -5.14
CA GLN A 68 4.47 26.61 -5.52
C GLN A 68 4.61 27.69 -4.45
N VAL A 69 4.46 27.36 -3.17
CA VAL A 69 4.38 28.33 -2.06
C VAL A 69 5.74 28.55 -1.40
N TYR A 70 6.52 27.48 -1.22
CA TYR A 70 7.77 27.53 -0.46
C TYR A 70 9.02 27.36 -1.33
N GLY A 71 8.86 26.97 -2.61
CA GLY A 71 9.98 26.65 -3.50
C GLY A 71 10.85 25.50 -2.99
N ARG A 72 10.33 24.70 -2.05
CA ARG A 72 11.03 23.62 -1.35
C ARG A 72 10.30 22.30 -1.56
N GLN A 73 11.03 21.19 -1.41
CA GLN A 73 10.41 19.88 -1.48
C GLN A 73 9.61 19.61 -0.21
N LEU A 74 8.64 18.70 -0.29
CA LEU A 74 7.86 18.26 0.87
C LEU A 74 8.73 17.74 2.02
N ALA A 75 9.88 17.17 1.67
CA ALA A 75 10.86 16.66 2.62
C ALA A 75 11.51 17.77 3.47
N ASP A 76 11.51 19.02 2.99
CA ASP A 76 12.11 20.15 3.69
C ASP A 76 11.15 20.81 4.70
N VAL A 77 9.93 20.27 4.84
CA VAL A 77 8.91 20.79 5.76
C VAL A 77 8.66 19.76 6.86
N ASP A 78 9.38 19.89 7.98
CA ASP A 78 9.45 18.90 9.06
C ASP A 78 8.08 18.35 9.53
N PRO A 79 7.03 19.18 9.72
CA PRO A 79 5.73 18.66 10.16
C PRO A 79 4.99 17.88 9.06
N LEU A 80 5.14 18.29 7.79
CA LEU A 80 4.54 17.59 6.66
C LEU A 80 5.25 16.26 6.39
N HIS A 81 6.58 16.26 6.52
CA HIS A 81 7.38 15.07 6.36
C HIS A 81 7.08 14.03 7.45
N GLY A 82 7.12 14.43 8.73
CA GLY A 82 6.77 13.54 9.83
C GLY A 82 5.31 13.05 9.80
N GLY A 83 4.38 13.93 9.39
CA GLY A 83 2.98 13.54 9.18
C GLY A 83 2.82 12.50 8.06
N ALA A 84 3.61 12.62 6.98
CA ALA A 84 3.57 11.68 5.88
C ALA A 84 4.08 10.29 6.28
N GLU A 85 5.19 10.24 7.02
CA GLU A 85 5.74 8.99 7.55
C GLU A 85 4.76 8.29 8.50
N ALA A 86 4.19 9.03 9.45
CA ALA A 86 3.22 8.50 10.41
C ALA A 86 1.97 7.94 9.71
N PHE A 87 1.47 8.63 8.68
CA PHE A 87 0.29 8.19 7.93
C PHE A 87 0.57 6.90 7.14
N LEU A 88 1.76 6.78 6.55
CA LEU A 88 2.18 5.56 5.86
C LEU A 88 2.31 4.39 6.83
N THR A 89 2.91 4.61 8.00
CA THR A 89 2.97 3.59 9.08
C THR A 89 1.58 3.14 9.50
N LEU A 90 0.66 4.08 9.74
CA LEU A 90 -0.72 3.75 10.11
C LEU A 90 -1.43 2.93 9.01
N SER A 91 -1.29 3.34 7.75
CA SER A 91 -1.89 2.63 6.61
C SER A 91 -1.40 1.19 6.53
N ASN A 92 -0.09 0.98 6.69
CA ASN A 92 0.52 -0.35 6.68
C ASN A 92 0.09 -1.21 7.88
N LEU A 93 -0.06 -0.62 9.06
CA LEU A 93 -0.61 -1.33 10.23
C LEU A 93 -2.05 -1.78 10.00
N VAL A 94 -2.89 -0.95 9.38
CA VAL A 94 -4.28 -1.33 9.04
C VAL A 94 -4.31 -2.47 8.04
N VAL A 95 -3.42 -2.47 7.02
CA VAL A 95 -3.28 -3.60 6.09
C VAL A 95 -2.89 -4.87 6.83
N LEU A 96 -1.84 -4.82 7.66
CA LEU A 96 -1.35 -5.95 8.43
C LEU A 96 -2.42 -6.54 9.35
N LEU A 97 -3.12 -5.68 10.11
CA LEU A 97 -4.22 -6.08 10.97
C LEU A 97 -5.36 -6.70 10.17
N GLY A 98 -5.65 -6.16 8.98
CA GLY A 98 -6.69 -6.71 8.11
C GLY A 98 -6.45 -8.15 7.68
N PHE A 99 -5.20 -8.52 7.40
CA PHE A 99 -4.86 -9.91 7.09
C PHE A 99 -4.73 -10.79 8.34
N ARG A 100 -4.24 -10.24 9.46
CA ARG A 100 -4.06 -11.00 10.72
C ARG A 100 -5.38 -11.35 11.40
N LEU A 101 -6.40 -10.51 11.28
CA LEU A 101 -7.71 -10.68 11.93
C LEU A 101 -8.65 -11.62 11.16
N LEU A 102 -8.21 -12.30 10.09
CA LEU A 102 -9.01 -13.39 9.54
C LEU A 102 -9.24 -14.42 10.66
N PRO A 103 -10.48 -14.66 11.10
CA PRO A 103 -10.76 -15.73 12.04
C PRO A 103 -10.28 -17.03 11.40
N SER A 104 -9.43 -17.77 12.09
CA SER A 104 -9.13 -19.15 11.71
C SER A 104 -10.47 -19.85 11.54
N VAL A 105 -10.67 -20.48 10.37
CA VAL A 105 -11.81 -21.35 10.10
C VAL A 105 -11.97 -22.24 11.33
N PRO A 106 -13.16 -22.31 11.98
CA PRO A 106 -13.34 -23.17 13.13
C PRO A 106 -12.96 -24.58 12.69
N SER A 107 -11.93 -25.14 13.32
CA SER A 107 -11.55 -26.53 13.10
C SER A 107 -12.79 -27.36 13.40
N ALA A 108 -13.34 -28.02 12.39
CA ALA A 108 -14.39 -29.00 12.54
C ALA A 108 -13.81 -30.23 13.27
N ALA A 109 -13.56 -30.09 14.58
CA ALA A 109 -13.19 -31.16 15.49
C ALA A 109 -14.41 -31.42 16.39
N GLY A 110 -15.35 -32.19 15.85
CA GLY A 110 -16.59 -32.55 16.54
C GLY A 110 -17.46 -33.50 15.72
N SER A 111 -16.86 -34.40 14.93
CA SER A 111 -17.58 -35.47 14.26
C SER A 111 -18.07 -36.50 15.29
N VAL A 112 -19.35 -36.40 15.64
CA VAL A 112 -20.31 -37.50 15.82
C VAL A 112 -19.68 -38.86 16.16
N GLY A 113 -19.63 -39.20 17.45
CA GLY A 113 -19.50 -40.59 17.90
C GLY A 113 -20.84 -41.32 17.76
N PRO A 114 -20.86 -42.61 17.40
CA PRO A 114 -22.11 -43.35 17.19
C PRO A 114 -22.85 -43.53 18.53
N GLN A 115 -24.04 -42.93 18.63
CA GLN A 115 -25.02 -43.22 19.67
C GLN A 115 -25.56 -44.64 19.46
N VAL A 116 -24.97 -45.61 20.16
CA VAL A 116 -25.52 -46.97 20.29
C VAL A 116 -26.76 -46.89 21.18
N ASN A 117 -27.93 -46.90 20.53
CA ASN A 117 -29.22 -47.09 21.17
C ASN A 117 -29.29 -48.51 21.76
N LYS A 118 -29.26 -48.63 23.09
CA LYS A 118 -29.64 -49.86 23.79
C LYS A 118 -31.15 -49.81 24.03
N SER A 119 -31.87 -50.62 23.27
CA SER A 119 -33.25 -51.03 23.58
C SER A 119 -33.25 -52.19 24.56
#